data_AF-A0A1G2VA99-F1
#
_entry.id   AF-A0A1G2VA99-F1
#
_cell.length_a   1.000
_cell.length_b   1.000
_cell.length_c   1.000
_cell.angle_alpha   90.00
_cell.angle_beta   90.00
_cell.angle_gamma   90.00
#
_symmetry.space_group_name_H-M   'P 1'
#
loop_
_entity.id
_entity.type
_entity.pdbx_description
1 polymer ?
#
loop_
_entity_poly.entity_id
_entity_poly.type
_entity_poly.pdbx_seq_one_letter_code
_entity_poly.pdbx_strand_id
1 'polypeptide(L)'
;MNIEIDQSGQITKTNIPTVFAFSNSKNYAIVIPSKVKKAITKHMKIHYQKINKPYLSLFAACVFLLIKDVIRSTHIIILEKNLKLIY
;
A
#
# COMPACT_ATOMS: atom_id res chain seq x y z
N MET A 1 3.81 -17.45 -11.05
CA MET A 1 4.72 -16.42 -10.50
C MET A 1 4.28 -16.09 -9.09
N ASN A 2 5.22 -16.05 -8.14
CA ASN A 2 4.97 -15.65 -6.76
C ASN A 2 5.45 -14.21 -6.60
N ILE A 3 4.66 -13.38 -5.92
CA ILE A 3 5.07 -12.01 -5.59
C ILE A 3 5.08 -11.83 -4.09
N GLU A 4 6.17 -11.26 -3.60
CA GLU A 4 6.33 -10.83 -2.22
C GLU A 4 6.25 -9.32 -2.20
N ILE A 5 5.30 -8.79 -1.44
CA ILE A 5 5.07 -7.36 -1.31
C ILE A 5 5.63 -6.91 0.03
N ASP A 6 6.58 -5.98 -0.06
CA ASP A 6 7.16 -5.27 1.06
C ASP A 6 6.51 -3.91 1.27
N GLN A 7 6.51 -3.46 2.53
CA GLN A 7 6.03 -2.13 2.91
C GLN A 7 7.07 -1.39 3.76
N SER A 8 7.41 -0.18 3.33
CA SER A 8 8.11 0.81 4.17
C SER A 8 7.14 1.83 4.74
N GLY A 9 7.28 2.16 6.02
CA GLY A 9 6.46 3.17 6.70
C GLY A 9 5.00 2.73 6.92
N GLN A 10 4.47 2.93 8.12
CA GLN A 10 3.10 2.45 8.43
C GLN A 10 2.04 3.25 7.67
N ILE A 11 1.12 2.54 6.98
CA ILE A 11 -0.01 3.15 6.26
C ILE A 11 -0.88 4.05 7.16
N THR A 12 -0.97 3.71 8.45
CA THR A 12 -1.73 4.46 9.47
C THR A 12 -1.03 5.73 9.94
N LYS A 13 0.30 5.83 9.78
CA LYS A 13 1.08 7.02 10.17
C LYS A 13 1.06 8.04 9.03
N THR A 14 0.23 9.08 9.15
CA THR A 14 0.03 10.10 8.08
C THR A 14 1.14 11.16 8.01
N ASN A 15 2.10 11.15 8.95
CA ASN A 15 3.22 12.08 9.00
C ASN A 15 4.44 11.63 8.16
N ILE A 16 4.59 10.33 7.92
CA ILE A 16 5.66 9.76 7.10
C ILE A 16 5.11 9.24 5.76
N PRO A 17 5.89 9.17 4.67
CA PRO A 17 5.47 8.45 3.47
C PRO A 17 5.34 6.94 3.75
N THR A 18 4.58 6.26 2.90
CA THR A 18 4.55 4.79 2.86
C THR A 18 4.92 4.33 1.46
N VAL A 19 5.73 3.30 1.35
CA VAL A 19 6.11 2.69 0.06
C VAL A 19 5.66 1.24 0.08
N PHE A 20 5.04 0.79 -1.01
CA PHE A 20 4.83 -0.63 -1.29
C PHE A 20 5.66 -1.03 -2.49
N ALA A 21 6.30 -2.19 -2.46
CA ALA A 21 7.10 -2.69 -3.57
C ALA A 21 7.05 -4.21 -3.67
N PHE A 22 7.31 -4.76 -4.86
CA PHE A 22 7.61 -6.18 -5.05
C PHE A 22 8.66 -6.37 -6.16
N SER A 23 9.30 -7.54 -6.15
CA SER A 23 10.21 -7.99 -7.21
C SER A 23 9.90 -9.43 -7.63
N ASN A 24 9.69 -9.67 -8.93
CA ASN A 24 9.34 -10.99 -9.49
C ASN A 24 9.79 -11.13 -10.98
N SER A 25 11.04 -10.78 -11.28
CA SER A 25 11.57 -10.50 -12.63
C SER A 25 11.17 -9.13 -13.21
N LYS A 26 10.19 -8.46 -12.61
CA LYS A 26 9.93 -7.02 -12.77
C LYS A 26 9.92 -6.36 -11.40
N ASN A 27 10.27 -5.07 -11.36
CA ASN A 27 10.27 -4.28 -10.13
C ASN A 27 9.16 -3.24 -10.21
N TYR A 28 8.25 -3.26 -9.25
CA TYR A 28 7.19 -2.26 -9.13
C TYR A 28 7.22 -1.65 -7.74
N ALA A 29 6.96 -0.35 -7.67
CA ALA A 29 6.83 0.36 -6.41
C ALA A 29 5.75 1.45 -6.51
N ILE A 30 5.03 1.64 -5.42
CA ILE A 30 4.12 2.77 -5.23
C ILE A 30 4.55 3.51 -3.98
N VAL A 31 4.82 4.80 -4.16
CA VAL A 31 5.08 5.73 -3.06
C VAL A 31 3.79 6.49 -2.77
N ILE A 32 3.43 6.53 -1.49
CA ILE A 32 2.27 7.26 -0.97
C ILE A 32 2.81 8.37 -0.08
N PRO A 33 2.94 9.60 -0.60
CA PRO A 33 3.43 10.73 0.18
C PRO A 33 2.52 11.01 1.39
N SER A 34 3.11 11.53 2.48
CA SER A 34 2.37 11.97 3.67
C SER A 34 1.21 12.91 3.32
N LYS A 35 1.42 13.85 2.38
CA LYS A 35 0.39 14.79 1.92
C LYS A 35 -0.82 14.10 1.28
N VAL A 36 -0.57 13.02 0.54
CA VAL A 36 -1.62 12.23 -0.12
C VAL A 36 -2.40 11.44 0.93
N LYS A 37 -1.73 10.81 1.89
CA LYS A 37 -2.41 10.11 3.00
C LYS A 37 -3.32 11.05 3.78
N LYS A 38 -2.84 12.26 4.10
CA LYS A 38 -3.65 13.28 4.78
C LYS A 38 -4.88 13.70 3.95
N ALA A 39 -4.70 13.91 2.65
CA ALA A 39 -5.81 14.27 1.75
C ALA A 39 -6.87 13.16 1.68
N ILE A 40 -6.45 11.91 1.55
CA ILE A 40 -7.35 10.74 1.55
C ILE A 40 -8.10 10.64 2.87
N THR A 41 -7.41 10.70 4.02
CA THR A 41 -8.06 10.66 5.33
C THR A 41 -9.07 11.79 5.51
N LYS A 42 -8.73 13.01 5.07
CA LYS A 42 -9.65 14.15 5.11
C LYS A 42 -10.89 13.89 4.25
N HIS A 43 -10.69 13.45 3.01
CA HIS A 43 -11.77 13.11 2.09
C HIS A 43 -12.68 12.01 2.67
N MET A 44 -12.10 10.93 3.20
CA MET A 44 -12.86 9.83 3.79
C MET A 44 -13.68 10.28 5.01
N LYS A 45 -13.13 11.16 5.85
CA LYS A 45 -13.88 11.72 7.00
C LYS A 45 -15.07 12.57 6.57
N ILE A 46 -14.91 13.37 5.51
CA ILE A 46 -15.98 14.24 5.00
C ILE A 46 -17.12 13.41 4.39
N HIS A 47 -16.77 12.43 3.55
CA HIS A 47 -17.76 11.73 2.73
C HIS A 47 -18.26 10.41 3.34
N TYR A 48 -17.52 9.82 4.28
CA TYR A 48 -17.79 8.47 4.76
C TYR A 48 -17.60 8.33 6.27
N GLN A 49 -18.37 9.14 7.01
CA GLN A 49 -18.33 9.32 8.48
C GLN A 49 -18.31 8.03 9.32
N LYS A 50 -18.71 6.88 8.76
CA LYS A 50 -18.80 5.58 9.43
C LYS A 50 -17.85 4.50 8.90
N ILE A 51 -16.83 4.82 8.10
CA ILE A 51 -15.89 3.77 7.66
C ILE A 51 -15.11 3.24 8.87
N ASN A 52 -15.43 2.01 9.25
CA ASN A 52 -14.62 1.23 10.16
C ASN A 52 -13.30 0.91 9.44
N LYS A 53 -12.21 1.55 9.87
CA LYS A 53 -10.82 1.34 9.42
C LYS A 53 -10.54 1.85 7.98
N PRO A 54 -10.58 3.17 7.72
CA PRO A 54 -10.32 3.77 6.40
C PRO A 54 -8.94 3.41 5.82
N TYR A 55 -7.97 3.15 6.69
CA TYR A 55 -6.63 2.74 6.31
C TYR A 55 -6.59 1.36 5.63
N LEU A 56 -7.57 0.48 5.90
CA LEU A 56 -7.64 -0.83 5.25
C LEU A 56 -8.06 -0.70 3.78
N SER A 57 -9.02 0.18 3.50
CA SER A 57 -9.40 0.51 2.12
C SER A 57 -8.24 1.15 1.36
N LEU A 58 -7.51 2.06 2.01
CA LEU A 58 -6.31 2.65 1.43
C LEU A 58 -5.23 1.60 1.16
N PHE A 59 -4.95 0.74 2.13
CA PHE A 59 -3.99 -0.37 1.98
C PHE A 59 -4.36 -1.27 0.79
N ALA A 60 -5.63 -1.72 0.72
CA ALA A 60 -6.12 -2.57 -0.35
C ALA A 60 -6.01 -1.89 -1.72
N ALA A 61 -6.34 -0.60 -1.81
CA ALA A 61 -6.20 0.17 -3.04
C ALA A 61 -4.73 0.26 -3.48
N CYS A 62 -3.80 0.46 -2.55
CA CYS A 62 -2.37 0.51 -2.87
C CYS A 62 -1.83 -0.84 -3.34
N VAL A 63 -2.19 -1.93 -2.67
CA VAL A 63 -1.84 -3.29 -3.10
C VAL A 63 -2.41 -3.57 -4.49
N PHE A 64 -3.70 -3.27 -4.72
CA PHE A 64 -4.33 -3.46 -6.02
C PHE A 64 -3.62 -2.67 -7.12
N LEU A 65 -3.36 -1.37 -6.90
CA LEU A 65 -2.66 -0.54 -7.88
C LEU A 65 -1.25 -1.03 -8.16
N LEU A 66 -0.58 -1.61 -7.17
CA LEU A 66 0.77 -2.16 -7.31
C LEU A 66 0.75 -3.40 -8.22
N ILE A 67 -0.24 -4.28 -8.05
CA ILE A 67 -0.25 -5.60 -8.71
C ILE A 67 -1.12 -5.68 -9.96
N LYS A 68 -2.00 -4.70 -10.22
CA LYS A 68 -3.06 -4.83 -11.26
C LYS A 68 -2.54 -5.21 -12.65
N ASP A 69 -1.32 -4.77 -12.99
CA ASP A 69 -0.71 -5.01 -14.30
C ASP A 69 -0.06 -6.41 -14.40
N VAL A 70 0.14 -7.09 -13.27
CA VAL A 70 0.74 -8.42 -13.17
C VAL A 70 -0.20 -9.46 -12.54
N ILE A 71 -1.40 -9.06 -12.11
CA ILE A 71 -2.31 -9.92 -11.35
C ILE A 71 -2.77 -11.15 -12.16
N ARG A 72 -2.90 -11.03 -13.49
CA ARG A 72 -3.32 -12.13 -14.37
C ARG A 72 -2.29 -13.25 -14.51
N SER A 73 -1.00 -12.95 -14.28
CA SER A 73 0.11 -13.90 -14.38
C SER A 73 0.66 -14.33 -13.01
N THR A 74 0.03 -13.83 -11.93
CA THR A 74 0.44 -14.10 -10.55
C THR A 74 -0.43 -15.21 -9.96
N HIS A 75 0.20 -16.20 -9.33
CA HIS A 75 -0.51 -17.31 -8.69
C HIS A 75 -0.65 -17.11 -7.19
N ILE A 76 0.35 -16.48 -6.56
CA ILE A 76 0.40 -16.29 -5.11
C ILE A 76 0.93 -14.89 -4.81
N ILE A 77 0.27 -14.20 -3.87
CA ILE A 77 0.66 -12.90 -3.33
C ILE A 77 0.93 -13.07 -1.84
N ILE A 78 2.15 -12.79 -1.41
CA ILE A 78 2.57 -12.83 -0.02
C ILE A 78 2.74 -11.39 0.46
N LEU A 79 2.07 -11.05 1.56
CA LEU A 79 2.20 -9.76 2.25
C LEU A 79 3.09 -9.99 3.47
N GLU A 80 4.36 -9.57 3.42
CA GLU A 80 5.26 -9.72 4.56
C GLU A 80 5.03 -8.65 5.63
N LYS A 81 5.16 -9.06 6.90
CA LYS A 81 4.74 -8.25 8.06
C LYS A 81 5.89 -7.46 8.71
N ASN A 82 7.15 -7.69 8.32
CA ASN A 82 8.30 -7.09 9.00
C ASN A 82 9.54 -6.95 8.10
N LEU A 83 9.75 -5.79 7.47
CA LEU A 83 11.10 -5.37 7.09
C LEU A 83 11.43 -4.00 7.70
N LYS A 84 12.40 -3.99 8.62
CA LYS A 84 13.13 -2.77 9.01
C LYS A 84 13.99 -2.38 7.81
N LEU A 85 13.48 -1.48 6.97
CA LEU A 85 14.32 -0.81 5.98
C LEU A 85 15.23 0.17 6.72
N ILE A 86 16.44 -0.30 7.03
CA ILE A 86 17.60 0.53 7.34
C ILE A 86 18.03 1.12 6.01
N TYR A 87 17.95 2.45 5.89
CA TYR A 87 18.77 3.23 4.96
C TYR A 87 19.86 3.91 5.78
#